data_AF-A0A654E2E9-F1
#
_entry.id   AF-A0A654E2E9-F1
#
_cell.length_a   1.000
_cell.length_b   1.000
_cell.length_c   1.000
_cell.angle_alpha   90.00
_cell.angle_beta   90.00
_cell.angle_gamma   90.00
#
_symmetry.space_group_name_H-M   'P 1'
#
loop_
_entity.id
_entity.type
_entity.pdbx_description
1 polymer ?
#
loop_
_entity_poly.entity_id
_entity_poly.type
_entity_poly.pdbx_seq_one_letter_code
_entity_poly.pdbx_strand_id
1 'polypeptide(L)'
;MQRPYFRLIAVFALAGLLSCSEPQMVLVLSPTQVTVLHADDILVIDDTLVRPMLYHNLPHFEELPVEESKAKFIGAVLPAILIAKFKIDSVRTEVMALTQKKKWTPTDSALYRTQTERFRAKNISSLLDKMQTHPNSIVLAQAIVESGWGSSRFFQEANNLFGIWSYNTSEPRIAAGKSRNGTRIYLRKYDNISESIVDYFETVARARAYRHFREARKTTSEVATLVPHLRYYSERRDEYVEQLQTIIRQNDLTQYDRHQLDPAYFIPKTLP
;
A
#
# COMPACT_ATOMS: atom_id res chain seq x y z
N MET A 1 -15.05 -17.10 -12.83
CA MET A 1 -15.70 -16.27 -11.78
C MET A 1 -14.96 -14.94 -11.76
N GLN A 2 -15.51 -13.91 -12.40
CA GLN A 2 -14.86 -12.61 -12.60
C GLN A 2 -14.66 -11.91 -11.25
N ARG A 3 -13.42 -11.51 -10.95
CA ARG A 3 -13.11 -10.68 -9.80
C ARG A 3 -13.73 -9.29 -10.02
N PRO A 4 -14.44 -8.70 -9.04
CA PRO A 4 -14.93 -7.35 -9.19
C PRO A 4 -13.75 -6.39 -9.14
N TYR A 5 -13.53 -5.65 -10.23
CA TYR A 5 -12.65 -4.47 -10.23
C TYR A 5 -13.23 -3.45 -9.24
N PHE A 6 -12.67 -3.38 -8.04
CA PHE A 6 -13.00 -2.32 -7.07
C PHE A 6 -12.42 -0.99 -7.59
N ARG A 7 -13.27 -0.14 -8.17
CA ARG A 7 -12.94 1.26 -8.41
C ARG A 7 -12.96 2.00 -7.09
N LEU A 8 -11.85 2.61 -6.73
CA LEU A 8 -11.71 3.34 -5.48
C LEU A 8 -12.35 4.73 -5.60
N ILE A 9 -13.33 5.02 -4.76
CA ILE A 9 -14.00 6.32 -4.65
C ILE A 9 -13.55 6.94 -3.32
N ALA A 10 -13.17 8.23 -3.30
CA ALA A 10 -12.80 8.93 -2.07
C ALA A 10 -13.74 10.10 -1.82
N VAL A 11 -14.66 9.94 -0.87
CA VAL A 11 -15.70 10.94 -0.59
C VAL A 11 -15.14 12.13 0.18
N PHE A 12 -14.90 13.25 -0.51
CA PHE A 12 -14.76 14.58 0.11
C PHE A 12 -16.10 15.31 -0.01
N ALA A 13 -16.79 15.53 1.11
CA ALA A 13 -18.06 16.27 1.12
C ALA A 13 -17.77 17.78 1.27
N LEU A 14 -18.08 18.57 0.24
CA LEU A 14 -18.14 20.03 0.34
C LEU A 14 -19.52 20.40 0.91
N ALA A 15 -19.58 20.89 2.15
CA ALA A 15 -20.84 21.22 2.82
C ALA A 15 -21.34 22.60 2.37
N GLY A 16 -22.21 22.63 1.35
CA GLY A 16 -23.05 23.78 1.01
C GLY A 16 -24.45 23.60 1.58
N LEU A 17 -24.88 24.48 2.49
CA LEU A 17 -26.28 24.59 2.90
C LEU A 17 -27.02 25.34 1.79
N LEU A 18 -27.84 24.63 1.00
CA LEU A 18 -29.07 25.16 0.38
C LEU A 18 -29.87 24.03 -0.28
N SER A 19 -31.18 24.14 -0.15
CA SER A 19 -32.20 23.18 -0.58
C SER A 19 -32.30 23.05 -2.11
N CYS A 20 -31.56 22.11 -2.66
CA CYS A 20 -31.83 21.29 -3.83
C CYS A 20 -30.81 20.15 -3.72
N SER A 21 -31.20 18.89 -3.95
CA SER A 21 -30.25 17.77 -3.85
C SER A 21 -29.26 17.85 -5.00
N GLU A 22 -28.25 18.73 -4.87
CA GLU A 22 -27.10 18.75 -5.76
C GLU A 22 -26.47 17.37 -5.73
N PRO A 23 -26.17 16.77 -6.89
CA PRO A 23 -25.57 15.46 -6.92
C PRO A 23 -24.24 15.53 -6.17
N GLN A 24 -24.07 14.63 -5.21
CA GLN A 24 -22.88 14.60 -4.37
C GLN A 24 -21.67 14.28 -5.26
N MET A 25 -20.87 15.31 -5.57
CA MET A 25 -19.65 15.16 -6.34
C MET A 25 -18.58 14.52 -5.47
N VAL A 26 -17.90 13.52 -6.02
CA VAL A 26 -16.82 12.82 -5.35
C VAL A 26 -15.57 12.83 -6.21
N LEU A 27 -14.42 13.12 -5.60
CA LEU A 27 -13.13 13.03 -6.28
C LEU A 27 -12.68 11.57 -6.35
N VAL A 28 -12.40 11.11 -7.56
CA VAL A 28 -11.93 9.74 -7.83
C VAL A 28 -10.52 9.85 -8.37
N LEU A 29 -9.58 9.15 -7.72
CA LEU A 29 -8.23 9.01 -8.25
C LEU A 29 -8.26 8.17 -9.52
N SER A 30 -7.60 8.64 -10.57
CA SER A 30 -7.45 7.91 -11.82
C SER A 30 -5.97 7.61 -12.11
N PRO A 31 -5.40 6.51 -11.57
CA PRO A 31 -4.02 6.14 -11.83
C PRO A 31 -3.77 5.81 -13.31
N THR A 32 -2.69 6.36 -13.86
CA THR A 32 -2.25 6.03 -15.23
C THR A 32 -1.54 4.68 -15.22
N GLN A 33 -1.98 3.77 -16.09
CA GLN A 33 -1.30 2.49 -16.30
C GLN A 33 -0.21 2.67 -17.36
N VAL A 34 1.00 2.19 -17.09
CA VAL A 34 2.13 2.25 -18.02
C VAL A 34 2.71 0.86 -18.20
N THR A 35 2.77 0.39 -19.43
CA THR A 35 3.57 -0.80 -19.78
C THR A 35 4.98 -0.35 -20.06
N VAL A 36 5.93 -0.79 -19.25
CA VAL A 36 7.34 -0.44 -19.40
C VAL A 36 7.96 -1.27 -20.52
N LEU A 37 8.56 -0.57 -21.49
CA LEU A 37 9.37 -1.14 -22.56
C LEU A 37 10.86 -0.86 -22.30
N HIS A 38 11.17 0.30 -21.72
CA HIS A 38 12.52 0.73 -21.35
C HIS A 38 12.54 1.34 -19.94
N ALA A 39 13.67 1.28 -19.24
CA ALA A 39 13.80 1.86 -17.90
C ALA A 39 13.45 3.37 -17.86
N ASP A 40 13.58 4.08 -18.97
CA ASP A 40 13.21 5.48 -19.11
C ASP A 40 11.72 5.77 -19.10
N ASP A 41 10.86 4.76 -19.30
CA ASP A 41 9.42 4.91 -19.13
C ASP A 41 9.05 5.14 -17.66
N ILE A 42 9.93 4.74 -16.73
CA ILE A 42 9.76 4.95 -15.30
C ILE A 42 10.31 6.34 -14.94
N LEU A 43 9.39 7.19 -14.49
CA LEU A 43 9.70 8.56 -14.11
C LEU A 43 10.42 8.56 -12.77
N VAL A 44 11.50 9.34 -12.68
CA VAL A 44 12.15 9.63 -11.40
C VAL A 44 11.29 10.58 -10.57
N ILE A 45 11.46 10.55 -9.25
CA ILE A 45 10.74 11.43 -8.34
C ILE A 45 11.55 12.72 -8.15
N ASP A 46 11.07 13.82 -8.73
CA ASP A 46 11.71 15.14 -8.68
C ASP A 46 10.85 16.21 -7.98
N ASP A 47 9.57 15.92 -7.73
CA ASP A 47 8.64 16.75 -6.97
C ASP A 47 7.95 15.96 -5.85
N THR A 48 7.59 16.68 -4.79
CA THR A 48 6.69 16.22 -3.74
C THR A 48 5.29 15.83 -4.23
N LEU A 49 4.83 16.40 -5.35
CA LEU A 49 3.58 16.02 -6.01
C LEU A 49 3.84 14.89 -7.01
N VAL A 50 3.45 13.68 -6.63
CA VAL A 50 3.75 12.46 -7.36
C VAL A 50 2.59 12.08 -8.27
N ARG A 51 2.89 11.91 -9.56
CA ARG A 51 1.93 11.38 -10.54
C ARG A 51 1.54 9.94 -10.18
N PRO A 52 0.25 9.57 -10.14
CA PRO A 52 -0.20 8.23 -9.77
C PRO A 52 0.02 7.22 -10.90
N MET A 53 1.28 6.90 -11.20
CA MET A 53 1.67 5.95 -12.23
C MET A 53 1.70 4.52 -11.68
N LEU A 54 1.07 3.58 -12.38
CA LEU A 54 1.17 2.15 -12.10
C LEU A 54 1.86 1.45 -13.27
N TYR A 55 3.10 1.03 -13.01
CA TYR A 55 3.96 0.40 -13.98
C TYR A 55 3.72 -1.11 -14.03
N HIS A 56 3.76 -1.66 -15.25
CA HIS A 56 3.71 -3.07 -15.58
C HIS A 56 4.95 -3.45 -16.38
N ASN A 57 5.32 -4.73 -16.35
CA ASN A 57 6.50 -5.23 -17.08
C ASN A 57 7.79 -4.48 -16.70
N LEU A 58 8.01 -4.33 -15.40
CA LEU A 58 9.20 -3.64 -14.90
C LEU A 58 10.48 -4.32 -15.40
N PRO A 59 11.55 -3.54 -15.65
CA PRO A 59 12.82 -4.10 -16.08
C PRO A 59 13.56 -4.74 -14.90
N HIS A 60 14.57 -5.53 -15.23
CA HIS A 60 15.60 -5.98 -14.31
C HIS A 60 16.49 -4.79 -13.91
N PHE A 61 16.16 -4.12 -12.81
CA PHE A 61 16.86 -2.91 -12.36
C PHE A 61 18.34 -3.16 -12.08
N GLU A 62 18.74 -4.39 -11.79
CA GLU A 62 20.12 -4.82 -11.58
C GLU A 62 21.02 -4.68 -12.82
N GLU A 63 20.43 -4.54 -14.02
CA GLU A 63 21.16 -4.30 -15.26
C GLU A 63 21.55 -2.82 -15.45
N LEU A 64 20.98 -1.91 -14.64
CA LEU A 64 21.23 -0.48 -14.69
C LEU A 64 22.40 -0.08 -13.75
N PRO A 65 23.06 1.07 -14.00
CA PRO A 65 23.96 1.68 -13.03
C PRO A 65 23.29 1.84 -11.65
N VAL A 66 24.05 1.66 -10.57
CA VAL A 66 23.51 1.57 -9.19
C VAL A 66 22.58 2.72 -8.83
N GLU A 67 22.96 3.96 -9.10
CA GLU A 67 22.14 5.12 -8.74
C GLU A 67 20.88 5.25 -9.60
N GLU A 68 20.97 4.88 -10.88
CA GLU A 68 19.82 4.83 -11.77
C GLU A 68 18.85 3.72 -11.35
N SER A 69 19.36 2.53 -11.05
CA SER A 69 18.61 1.39 -10.54
C SER A 69 17.77 1.76 -9.31
N LYS A 70 18.39 2.42 -8.32
CA LYS A 70 17.70 2.92 -7.13
C LYS A 70 16.63 3.95 -7.50
N ALA A 71 16.96 4.94 -8.33
CA ALA A 71 16.02 5.99 -8.72
C ALA A 71 14.78 5.43 -9.44
N LYS A 72 14.98 4.49 -10.38
CA LYS A 72 13.89 3.83 -11.11
C LYS A 72 13.07 2.92 -10.19
N PHE A 73 13.69 2.20 -9.27
CA PHE A 73 12.97 1.42 -8.26
C PHE A 73 12.06 2.32 -7.42
N ILE A 74 12.58 3.44 -6.89
CA ILE A 74 11.78 4.40 -6.12
C ILE A 74 10.68 5.02 -6.98
N GLY A 75 10.98 5.39 -8.23
CA GLY A 75 10.02 5.92 -9.20
C GLY A 75 8.86 4.96 -9.51
N ALA A 76 9.13 3.65 -9.52
CA ALA A 76 8.10 2.64 -9.71
C ALA A 76 7.27 2.37 -8.44
N VAL A 77 7.91 2.40 -7.27
CA VAL A 77 7.29 1.95 -6.00
C VAL A 77 6.60 3.08 -5.23
N LEU A 78 7.17 4.29 -5.19
CA LEU A 78 6.58 5.40 -4.41
C LEU A 78 5.16 5.78 -4.89
N PRO A 79 4.88 5.94 -6.20
CA PRO A 79 3.51 6.19 -6.67
C PRO A 79 2.55 5.07 -6.23
N ALA A 80 3.00 3.81 -6.31
CA ALA A 80 2.19 2.67 -5.90
C ALA A 80 1.91 2.64 -4.39
N ILE A 81 2.86 3.09 -3.55
CA ILE A 81 2.66 3.29 -2.11
C ILE A 81 1.58 4.34 -1.88
N LEU A 82 1.70 5.50 -2.52
CA LEU A 82 0.75 6.60 -2.35
C LEU A 82 -0.66 6.21 -2.81
N ILE A 83 -0.78 5.50 -3.92
CA ILE A 83 -2.06 4.93 -4.40
C ILE A 83 -2.62 3.94 -3.37
N ALA A 84 -1.81 3.01 -2.85
CA ALA A 84 -2.26 2.03 -1.86
C ALA A 84 -2.73 2.70 -0.55
N LYS A 85 -1.99 3.71 -0.07
CA LYS A 85 -2.36 4.49 1.12
C LYS A 85 -3.66 5.23 0.89
N PHE A 86 -3.79 5.92 -0.25
CA PHE A 86 -5.03 6.58 -0.64
C PHE A 86 -6.22 5.60 -0.68
N LYS A 87 -6.03 4.38 -1.21
CA LYS A 87 -7.05 3.31 -1.20
C LYS A 87 -7.55 3.00 0.21
N ILE A 88 -6.64 2.83 1.15
CA ILE A 88 -6.98 2.49 2.54
C ILE A 88 -7.59 3.70 3.26
N ASP A 89 -6.99 4.88 3.11
CA ASP A 89 -7.38 6.10 3.82
C ASP A 89 -8.75 6.64 3.37
N SER A 90 -9.09 6.46 2.08
CA SER A 90 -10.42 6.80 1.56
C SER A 90 -11.51 5.99 2.25
N VAL A 91 -11.33 4.66 2.28
CA VAL A 91 -12.27 3.76 2.96
C VAL A 91 -12.28 4.00 4.47
N ARG A 92 -11.13 4.32 5.07
CA ARG A 92 -11.01 4.66 6.50
C ARG A 92 -11.83 5.90 6.82
N THR A 93 -11.84 6.90 5.94
CA THR A 93 -12.64 8.12 6.09
C THR A 93 -14.14 7.82 6.05
N GLU A 94 -14.58 6.94 5.14
CA GLU A 94 -15.98 6.48 5.10
C GLU A 94 -16.36 5.75 6.39
N VAL A 95 -15.52 4.82 6.87
CA VAL A 95 -15.72 4.13 8.15
C VAL A 95 -15.77 5.11 9.32
N MET A 96 -14.92 6.15 9.32
CA MET A 96 -14.91 7.17 10.35
C MET A 96 -16.22 7.97 10.37
N ALA A 97 -16.78 8.28 9.20
CA ALA A 97 -18.07 8.96 9.09
C ALA A 97 -19.22 8.14 9.72
N LEU A 98 -19.13 6.80 9.72
CA LEU A 98 -20.12 5.94 10.38
C LEU A 98 -20.22 6.17 11.89
N THR A 99 -19.14 6.65 12.53
CA THR A 99 -19.14 6.96 13.97
C THR A 99 -20.06 8.13 14.33
N GLN A 100 -20.36 8.99 13.36
CA GLN A 100 -21.20 10.18 13.55
C GLN A 100 -22.67 9.94 13.16
N LYS A 101 -22.97 8.79 12.53
CA LYS A 101 -24.33 8.47 12.08
C LYS A 101 -25.16 7.90 13.23
N LYS A 102 -26.37 8.45 13.42
CA LYS A 102 -27.35 7.91 14.40
C LYS A 102 -27.91 6.54 13.99
N LYS A 103 -28.08 6.30 12.69
CA LYS A 103 -28.56 5.04 12.11
C LYS A 103 -27.74 4.71 10.87
N TRP A 104 -27.40 3.44 10.70
CA TRP A 104 -26.69 2.94 9.53
C TRP A 104 -27.66 2.42 8.48
N THR A 105 -27.37 2.71 7.22
CA THR A 105 -28.03 2.08 6.07
C THR A 105 -27.53 0.64 5.86
N PRO A 106 -28.18 -0.16 5.00
CA PRO A 106 -27.64 -1.46 4.58
C PRO A 106 -26.24 -1.34 3.96
N THR A 107 -25.98 -0.30 3.17
CA THR A 107 -24.66 -0.02 2.57
C THR A 107 -23.61 0.28 3.63
N ASP A 108 -23.93 1.10 4.62
CA ASP A 108 -23.04 1.39 5.76
C ASP A 108 -22.68 0.10 6.53
N SER A 109 -23.68 -0.74 6.77
CA SER A 109 -23.52 -2.00 7.49
C SER A 109 -22.67 -2.99 6.69
N ALA A 110 -22.86 -3.06 5.37
CA ALA A 110 -22.05 -3.87 4.48
C ALA A 110 -20.60 -3.39 4.44
N LEU A 111 -20.37 -2.09 4.28
CA LEU A 111 -19.03 -1.48 4.32
C LEU A 111 -18.33 -1.84 5.64
N TYR A 112 -18.96 -1.57 6.78
CA TYR A 112 -18.38 -1.85 8.09
C TYR A 112 -18.05 -3.34 8.25
N ARG A 113 -18.97 -4.23 7.87
CA ARG A 113 -18.77 -5.68 7.97
C ARG A 113 -17.59 -6.14 7.11
N THR A 114 -17.57 -5.75 5.83
CA THR A 114 -16.49 -6.11 4.90
C THR A 114 -15.12 -5.64 5.41
N GLN A 115 -15.01 -4.41 5.88
CA GLN A 115 -13.73 -3.90 6.38
C GLN A 115 -13.33 -4.52 7.73
N THR A 116 -14.30 -4.79 8.60
CA THR A 116 -14.05 -5.49 9.87
C THR A 116 -13.49 -6.89 9.64
N GLU A 117 -14.06 -7.64 8.69
CA GLU A 117 -13.58 -8.96 8.29
C GLU A 117 -12.17 -8.87 7.65
N ARG A 118 -11.99 -7.95 6.70
CA ARG A 118 -10.71 -7.72 5.98
C ARG A 118 -9.55 -7.40 6.91
N PHE A 119 -9.73 -6.47 7.86
CA PHE A 119 -8.69 -6.08 8.81
C PHE A 119 -8.67 -6.93 10.09
N ARG A 120 -9.60 -7.88 10.25
CA ARG A 120 -9.82 -8.67 11.47
C ARG A 120 -9.97 -7.76 12.70
N ALA A 121 -10.79 -6.72 12.58
CA ALA A 121 -11.05 -5.78 13.66
C ALA A 121 -12.16 -6.30 14.58
N LYS A 122 -12.18 -5.82 15.83
CA LYS A 122 -13.19 -6.23 16.83
C LYS A 122 -14.38 -5.28 16.90
N ASN A 123 -14.13 -4.00 16.64
CA ASN A 123 -15.09 -2.92 16.70
C ASN A 123 -14.58 -1.76 15.82
N ILE A 124 -15.39 -0.70 15.67
CA ILE A 124 -15.07 0.42 14.79
C ILE A 124 -13.79 1.16 15.17
N SER A 125 -13.51 1.36 16.46
CA SER A 125 -12.26 1.96 16.92
C SER A 125 -11.05 1.10 16.54
N SER A 126 -11.11 -0.21 16.80
CA SER A 126 -10.07 -1.15 16.39
C SER A 126 -9.91 -1.22 14.88
N LEU A 127 -10.97 -0.99 14.10
CA LEU A 127 -10.91 -0.97 12.64
C LEU A 127 -10.14 0.27 12.16
N LEU A 128 -10.50 1.46 12.65
CA LEU A 128 -9.86 2.72 12.31
C LEU A 128 -8.35 2.73 12.65
N ASP A 129 -7.98 2.15 13.80
CA ASP A 129 -6.57 1.98 14.22
C ASP A 129 -5.79 1.04 13.27
N LYS A 130 -6.45 -0.04 12.85
CA LYS A 130 -5.85 -1.05 11.99
C LYS A 130 -5.67 -0.57 10.54
N MET A 131 -6.59 0.26 10.06
CA MET A 131 -6.52 0.88 8.73
C MET A 131 -5.48 2.01 8.66
N GLN A 132 -4.93 2.47 9.78
CA GLN A 132 -3.89 3.50 9.75
C GLN A 132 -2.66 3.02 8.96
N THR A 133 -2.21 3.82 8.01
CA THR A 133 -0.97 3.59 7.26
C THR A 133 0.24 4.12 8.04
N HIS A 134 1.45 4.05 7.50
CA HIS A 134 2.67 4.51 8.17
C HIS A 134 3.63 5.18 7.17
N PRO A 135 4.75 5.81 7.62
CA PRO A 135 5.64 6.58 6.75
C PRO A 135 6.09 5.83 5.49
N ASN A 136 6.18 6.55 4.37
CA ASN A 136 6.57 6.00 3.06
C ASN A 136 7.99 5.44 3.12
N SER A 137 8.89 6.08 3.85
CA SER A 137 10.27 5.67 4.07
C SER A 137 10.38 4.26 4.66
N ILE A 138 9.52 3.90 5.62
CA ILE A 138 9.45 2.55 6.21
C ILE A 138 8.98 1.54 5.16
N VAL A 139 7.91 1.86 4.42
CA VAL A 139 7.37 0.97 3.37
C VAL A 139 8.40 0.73 2.27
N LEU A 140 9.08 1.80 1.82
CA LEU A 140 10.16 1.74 0.83
C LEU A 140 11.34 0.89 1.34
N ALA A 141 11.79 1.12 2.58
CA ALA A 141 12.90 0.36 3.15
C ALA A 141 12.58 -1.14 3.23
N GLN A 142 11.37 -1.50 3.64
CA GLN A 142 10.93 -2.89 3.65
C GLN A 142 10.80 -3.43 2.22
N ALA A 143 10.21 -2.68 1.29
CA ALA A 143 10.15 -3.10 -0.12
C ALA A 143 11.55 -3.35 -0.70
N ILE A 144 12.53 -2.51 -0.40
CA ILE A 144 13.94 -2.68 -0.80
C ILE A 144 14.49 -3.99 -0.24
N VAL A 145 14.35 -4.23 1.07
CA VAL A 145 14.88 -5.44 1.73
C VAL A 145 14.19 -6.71 1.21
N GLU A 146 12.87 -6.71 1.15
CA GLU A 146 12.09 -7.90 0.81
C GLU A 146 12.16 -8.26 -0.68
N SER A 147 12.31 -7.27 -1.57
CA SER A 147 12.42 -7.49 -3.02
C SER A 147 13.86 -7.51 -3.55
N GLY A 148 14.84 -7.14 -2.72
CA GLY A 148 16.22 -6.96 -3.15
C GLY A 148 16.35 -5.88 -4.22
N TRP A 149 15.84 -4.67 -3.95
CA TRP A 149 15.77 -3.58 -4.95
C TRP A 149 15.02 -3.96 -6.24
N GLY A 150 14.03 -4.84 -6.15
CA GLY A 150 13.24 -5.30 -7.30
C GLY A 150 13.86 -6.44 -8.11
N SER A 151 15.05 -6.92 -7.77
CA SER A 151 15.67 -8.08 -8.46
C SER A 151 14.95 -9.41 -8.20
N SER A 152 14.10 -9.48 -7.17
CA SER A 152 13.32 -10.67 -6.86
C SER A 152 12.41 -11.07 -8.03
N ARG A 153 12.49 -12.34 -8.44
CA ARG A 153 11.57 -12.94 -9.42
C ARG A 153 10.09 -12.71 -9.06
N PHE A 154 9.74 -12.72 -7.77
CA PHE A 154 8.35 -12.52 -7.34
C PHE A 154 7.91 -11.05 -7.45
N PHE A 155 8.84 -10.11 -7.36
CA PHE A 155 8.58 -8.72 -7.70
C PHE A 155 8.29 -8.60 -9.20
N GLN A 156 9.19 -9.13 -10.04
CA GLN A 156 9.13 -9.01 -11.50
C GLN A 156 7.91 -9.72 -12.13
N GLU A 157 7.69 -11.00 -11.79
CA GLU A 157 6.65 -11.83 -12.45
C GLU A 157 5.28 -11.77 -11.75
N ALA A 158 5.24 -11.32 -10.50
CA ALA A 158 4.05 -11.43 -9.66
C ALA A 158 3.66 -10.13 -8.93
N ASN A 159 4.37 -9.03 -9.15
CA ASN A 159 4.16 -7.74 -8.47
C ASN A 159 4.16 -7.87 -6.94
N ASN A 160 4.85 -8.88 -6.39
CA ASN A 160 4.82 -9.21 -4.96
C ASN A 160 6.09 -8.69 -4.27
N LEU A 161 5.99 -7.47 -3.74
CA LEU A 161 7.13 -6.76 -3.13
C LEU A 161 7.61 -7.40 -1.83
N PHE A 162 6.69 -7.96 -1.06
CA PHE A 162 6.91 -8.36 0.32
C PHE A 162 6.94 -9.88 0.50
N GLY A 163 7.06 -10.64 -0.60
CA GLY A 163 7.15 -12.09 -0.56
C GLY A 163 5.93 -12.78 0.08
N ILE A 164 4.72 -12.21 -0.06
CA ILE A 164 3.53 -12.71 0.65
C ILE A 164 3.12 -14.08 0.10
N TRP A 165 3.00 -15.06 1.00
CA TRP A 165 2.62 -16.44 0.65
C TRP A 165 1.14 -16.54 0.28
N SER A 166 0.86 -17.45 -0.65
CA SER A 166 -0.48 -17.82 -1.06
C SER A 166 -0.85 -19.19 -0.50
N TYR A 167 -1.87 -19.21 0.36
CA TYR A 167 -2.45 -20.44 0.91
C TYR A 167 -3.77 -20.83 0.24
N ASN A 168 -4.34 -19.93 -0.56
CA ASN A 168 -5.59 -20.15 -1.28
C ASN A 168 -5.28 -20.58 -2.72
N THR A 169 -5.85 -21.69 -3.18
CA THR A 169 -5.61 -22.20 -4.53
C THR A 169 -6.41 -21.45 -5.60
N SER A 170 -7.45 -20.70 -5.20
CA SER A 170 -8.33 -19.94 -6.09
C SER A 170 -7.85 -18.53 -6.40
N GLU A 171 -6.72 -18.09 -5.83
CA GLU A 171 -6.12 -16.79 -6.14
C GLU A 171 -4.92 -16.93 -7.10
N PRO A 172 -4.64 -15.91 -7.93
CA PRO A 172 -3.42 -15.85 -8.71
C PRO A 172 -2.21 -15.99 -7.81
N ARG A 173 -1.33 -16.92 -8.19
CA ARG A 173 -0.15 -17.28 -7.42
C ARG A 173 0.92 -17.85 -8.35
N ILE A 174 2.16 -17.72 -7.92
CA ILE A 174 3.34 -18.28 -8.59
C ILE A 174 4.04 -19.26 -7.64
N ALA A 175 4.57 -20.35 -8.19
CA ALA A 175 5.28 -21.34 -7.39
C ALA A 175 6.69 -20.83 -7.03
N ALA A 176 7.12 -21.06 -5.79
CA ALA A 176 8.51 -20.92 -5.44
C ALA A 176 9.35 -22.01 -6.12
N GLY A 177 10.59 -21.69 -6.48
CA GLY A 177 11.51 -22.65 -7.08
C GLY A 177 11.95 -23.78 -6.14
N LYS A 178 11.80 -23.58 -4.82
CA LYS A 178 12.13 -24.56 -3.78
C LYS A 178 10.88 -24.95 -2.98
N SER A 179 10.80 -26.23 -2.61
CA SER A 179 9.82 -26.75 -1.66
C SER A 179 10.33 -26.61 -0.23
N ARG A 180 9.42 -26.48 0.74
CA ARG A 180 9.74 -26.53 2.18
C ARG A 180 9.12 -27.79 2.75
N ASN A 181 9.95 -28.66 3.36
CA ASN A 181 9.53 -29.95 3.91
C ASN A 181 8.72 -30.79 2.90
N GLY A 182 9.18 -30.86 1.64
CA GLY A 182 8.49 -31.58 0.56
C GLY A 182 7.24 -30.90 0.00
N THR A 183 6.77 -29.80 0.60
CA THR A 183 5.59 -29.06 0.13
C THR A 183 5.99 -27.89 -0.75
N ARG A 184 5.38 -27.79 -1.94
CA ARG A 184 5.59 -26.65 -2.84
C ARG A 184 4.97 -25.39 -2.22
N ILE A 185 5.79 -24.35 -2.08
CA ILE A 185 5.34 -23.03 -1.62
C ILE A 185 4.81 -22.24 -2.81
N TYR A 186 3.74 -21.48 -2.59
CA TYR A 186 3.20 -20.53 -3.54
C TYR A 186 3.22 -19.13 -2.95
N LEU A 187 3.49 -18.13 -3.78
CA LEU A 187 3.43 -16.72 -3.43
C LEU A 187 2.30 -16.06 -4.22
N ARG A 188 1.67 -15.05 -3.62
CA ARG A 188 0.58 -14.30 -4.24
C ARG A 188 1.08 -13.58 -5.49
N LYS A 189 0.21 -13.52 -6.50
CA LYS A 189 0.40 -12.70 -7.69
C LYS A 189 -0.65 -11.60 -7.70
N TYR A 190 -0.21 -10.38 -7.97
CA TYR A 190 -1.05 -9.18 -7.96
C TYR A 190 -1.12 -8.57 -9.35
N ASP A 191 -2.22 -7.88 -9.62
CA ASP A 191 -2.43 -7.20 -10.91
C ASP A 191 -1.47 -6.01 -11.07
N ASN A 192 -1.07 -5.37 -9.96
CA ASN A 192 -0.05 -4.32 -9.91
C ASN A 192 0.55 -4.22 -8.50
N ILE A 193 1.64 -3.47 -8.37
CA ILE A 193 2.39 -3.30 -7.12
C ILE A 193 1.54 -2.68 -6.00
N SER A 194 0.61 -1.76 -6.31
CA SER A 194 -0.22 -1.13 -5.27
C SER A 194 -1.09 -2.14 -4.53
N GLU A 195 -1.56 -3.20 -5.19
CA GLU A 195 -2.33 -4.26 -4.55
C GLU A 195 -1.49 -5.11 -3.59
N SER A 196 -0.20 -5.34 -3.91
CA SER A 196 0.74 -5.98 -2.98
C SER A 196 0.99 -5.11 -1.74
N ILE A 197 1.08 -3.80 -1.91
CA ILE A 197 1.26 -2.85 -0.81
C ILE A 197 0.00 -2.78 0.08
N VAL A 198 -1.20 -2.85 -0.50
CA VAL A 198 -2.44 -2.96 0.27
C VAL A 198 -2.45 -4.22 1.13
N ASP A 199 -2.10 -5.39 0.56
CA ASP A 199 -2.04 -6.66 1.30
C ASP A 199 -0.93 -6.65 2.37
N TYR A 200 0.17 -5.96 2.13
CA TYR A 200 1.19 -5.68 3.13
C TYR A 200 0.62 -4.89 4.32
N PHE A 201 -0.10 -3.78 4.08
CA PHE A 201 -0.72 -3.01 5.16
C PHE A 201 -1.75 -3.86 5.94
N GLU A 202 -2.54 -4.67 5.24
CA GLU A 202 -3.47 -5.60 5.88
C GLU A 202 -2.75 -6.65 6.74
N THR A 203 -1.62 -7.17 6.25
CA THR A 203 -0.80 -8.13 6.99
C THR A 203 -0.26 -7.50 8.27
N VAL A 204 0.27 -6.27 8.17
CA VAL A 204 0.72 -5.47 9.32
C VAL A 204 -0.45 -5.21 10.28
N ALA A 205 -1.64 -4.93 9.77
CA ALA A 205 -2.84 -4.69 10.57
C ALA A 205 -3.35 -5.94 11.32
N ARG A 206 -3.20 -7.13 10.72
CA ARG A 206 -3.76 -8.39 11.22
C ARG A 206 -2.83 -9.11 12.19
N ALA A 207 -1.52 -9.17 11.92
CA ALA A 207 -0.63 -10.07 12.65
C ALA A 207 -0.32 -9.60 14.08
N ARG A 208 -0.29 -10.53 15.04
CA ARG A 208 -0.03 -10.22 16.47
C ARG A 208 1.38 -9.65 16.69
N ALA A 209 2.36 -10.09 15.90
CA ALA A 209 3.75 -9.66 15.97
C ALA A 209 3.91 -8.13 15.86
N TYR A 210 3.05 -7.47 15.10
CA TYR A 210 3.13 -6.03 14.84
C TYR A 210 2.30 -5.17 15.80
N ARG A 211 1.85 -5.73 16.93
CA ARG A 211 1.02 -4.99 17.88
C ARG A 211 1.73 -3.73 18.39
N HIS A 212 2.98 -3.85 18.84
CA HIS A 212 3.71 -2.70 19.37
C HIS A 212 3.95 -1.63 18.31
N PHE A 213 4.28 -2.02 17.07
CA PHE A 213 4.38 -1.09 15.95
C PHE A 213 3.07 -0.36 15.67
N ARG A 214 1.94 -1.09 15.70
CA ARG A 214 0.61 -0.50 15.51
C ARG A 214 0.20 0.44 16.64
N GLU A 215 0.59 0.17 17.88
CA GLU A 215 0.32 1.08 18.99
C GLU A 215 1.21 2.33 18.90
N ALA A 216 2.50 2.18 18.59
CA ALA A 216 3.43 3.30 18.46
C ALA A 216 3.02 4.27 17.36
N ARG A 217 2.61 3.77 16.18
CA ARG A 217 2.19 4.65 15.06
C ARG A 217 0.91 5.45 15.34
N LYS A 218 0.14 5.15 16.40
CA LYS A 218 -1.02 5.96 16.78
C LYS A 218 -0.60 7.32 17.34
N THR A 219 0.57 7.39 17.95
CA THR A 219 1.03 8.58 18.68
C THR A 219 2.16 9.32 17.98
N THR A 220 2.82 8.69 16.99
CA THR A 220 3.92 9.31 16.27
C THR A 220 4.07 8.77 14.85
N SER A 221 4.56 9.62 13.95
CA SER A 221 5.05 9.26 12.62
C SER A 221 6.58 9.24 12.54
N GLU A 222 7.28 9.48 13.65
CA GLU A 222 8.74 9.57 13.68
C GLU A 222 9.37 8.21 13.36
N VAL A 223 10.05 8.15 12.22
CA VAL A 223 10.62 6.91 11.66
C VAL A 223 11.61 6.27 12.63
N ALA A 224 12.44 7.09 13.29
CA ALA A 224 13.40 6.63 14.30
C ALA A 224 12.73 5.93 15.51
N THR A 225 11.51 6.35 15.85
CA THR A 225 10.72 5.74 16.94
C THR A 225 9.98 4.50 16.47
N LEU A 226 9.51 4.47 15.23
CA LEU A 226 8.68 3.38 14.70
C LEU A 226 9.49 2.14 14.29
N VAL A 227 10.65 2.31 13.63
CA VAL A 227 11.45 1.20 13.09
C VAL A 227 11.88 0.17 14.15
N PRO A 228 12.28 0.54 15.39
CA PRO A 228 12.59 -0.42 16.44
C PRO A 228 11.45 -1.41 16.76
N HIS A 229 10.19 -1.02 16.56
CA HIS A 229 9.04 -1.89 16.79
C HIS A 229 8.84 -2.97 15.70
N LEU A 230 9.62 -2.93 14.61
CA LEU A 230 9.59 -3.92 13.53
C LEU A 230 10.49 -5.14 13.78
N ARG A 231 11.10 -5.26 14.97
CA ARG A 231 11.93 -6.41 15.37
C ARG A 231 11.29 -7.78 15.08
N TYR A 232 9.97 -7.91 15.23
CA TYR A 232 9.27 -9.18 15.01
C TYR A 232 8.84 -9.42 13.56
N TYR A 233 9.20 -8.54 12.63
CA TYR A 233 8.97 -8.71 11.20
C TYR A 233 9.88 -9.78 10.59
N SER A 234 11.12 -9.86 11.06
CA SER A 234 12.08 -10.86 10.60
C SER A 234 12.51 -11.79 11.73
N GLU A 235 12.89 -13.01 11.38
CA GLU A 235 13.58 -13.94 12.27
C GLU A 235 14.96 -13.40 12.69
N ARG A 236 15.54 -12.49 11.89
CA ARG A 236 16.80 -11.78 12.16
C ARG A 236 16.72 -10.72 13.25
N ARG A 237 15.51 -10.41 13.75
CA ARG A 237 15.29 -9.51 14.90
C ARG A 237 15.97 -8.15 14.76
N ASP A 238 16.93 -7.86 15.63
CA ASP A 238 17.58 -6.56 15.78
C ASP A 238 18.46 -6.24 14.56
N GLU A 239 19.08 -7.25 13.93
CA GLU A 239 19.80 -7.06 12.66
C GLU A 239 18.90 -6.55 11.54
N TYR A 240 17.62 -6.96 11.53
CA TYR A 240 16.67 -6.47 10.55
C TYR A 240 16.33 -4.99 10.81
N VAL A 241 16.17 -4.62 12.07
CA VAL A 241 15.93 -3.22 12.47
C VAL A 241 17.13 -2.35 12.07
N GLU A 242 18.35 -2.78 12.36
CA GLU A 242 19.58 -2.08 11.96
C GLU A 242 19.71 -1.95 10.44
N GLN A 243 19.36 -3.01 9.69
CA GLN A 243 19.33 -2.98 8.24
C GLN A 243 18.34 -1.94 7.71
N LEU A 244 17.12 -1.89 8.26
CA LEU A 244 16.13 -0.88 7.86
C LEU A 244 16.61 0.53 8.16
N GLN A 245 17.12 0.78 9.37
CA GLN A 245 17.67 2.10 9.74
C GLN A 245 18.81 2.53 8.81
N THR A 246 19.68 1.58 8.43
CA THR A 246 20.79 1.85 7.51
C THR A 246 20.29 2.19 6.11
N ILE A 247 19.35 1.41 5.56
CA ILE A 247 18.76 1.68 4.24
C ILE A 247 18.05 3.03 4.21
N ILE A 248 17.27 3.34 5.25
CA ILE A 248 16.56 4.63 5.37
C ILE A 248 17.56 5.78 5.36
N ARG A 249 18.63 5.70 6.16
CA ARG A 249 19.64 6.76 6.26
C ARG A 249 20.49 6.90 5.00
N GLN A 250 21.00 5.80 4.44
CA GLN A 250 21.92 5.83 3.30
C GLN A 250 21.25 6.27 1.99
N ASN A 251 19.94 6.07 1.87
CA ASN A 251 19.17 6.46 0.68
C ASN A 251 18.25 7.65 0.95
N ASP A 252 18.42 8.34 2.09
CA ASP A 252 17.61 9.48 2.54
C ASP A 252 16.10 9.26 2.34
N LEU A 253 15.59 8.09 2.73
CA LEU A 253 14.21 7.70 2.39
C LEU A 253 13.15 8.55 3.09
N THR A 254 13.50 9.20 4.20
CA THR A 254 12.62 10.12 4.94
C THR A 254 12.18 11.31 4.10
N GLN A 255 12.95 11.69 3.07
CA GLN A 255 12.53 12.75 2.13
C GLN A 255 11.20 12.42 1.44
N TYR A 256 10.87 11.13 1.29
CA TYR A 256 9.64 10.66 0.64
C TYR A 256 8.39 10.72 1.53
N ASP A 257 8.53 10.99 2.83
CA ASP A 257 7.40 10.96 3.77
C ASP A 257 6.44 12.15 3.59
N ARG A 258 6.90 13.24 2.99
CA ARG A 258 6.08 14.41 2.63
C ARG A 258 5.44 14.34 1.25
N HIS A 259 5.74 13.31 0.46
CA HIS A 259 5.23 13.18 -0.90
C HIS A 259 3.74 12.78 -0.88
N GLN A 260 2.99 13.36 -1.81
CA GLN A 260 1.55 13.17 -1.93
C GLN A 260 1.17 12.95 -3.40
N LEU A 261 0.00 12.36 -3.64
CA LEU A 261 -0.51 12.24 -5.00
C LEU A 261 -0.81 13.62 -5.58
N ASP A 262 -0.41 13.83 -6.82
CA ASP A 262 -0.71 15.06 -7.56
C ASP A 262 -2.24 15.28 -7.66
N PRO A 263 -2.77 16.38 -7.09
CA PRO A 263 -4.20 16.71 -7.14
C PRO A 263 -4.78 16.80 -8.54
N ALA A 264 -3.97 17.04 -9.57
CA ALA A 264 -4.41 17.09 -10.97
C ALA A 264 -5.01 15.76 -11.49
N TYR A 265 -4.74 14.64 -10.80
CA TYR A 265 -5.21 13.30 -11.19
C TYR A 265 -6.49 12.86 -10.47
N PHE A 266 -7.13 13.78 -9.75
CA PHE A 266 -8.42 13.56 -9.11
C PHE A 266 -9.53 14.10 -10.00
N ILE A 267 -10.40 13.20 -10.46
CA ILE A 267 -11.46 13.54 -11.40
C ILE A 267 -12.78 13.64 -10.63
N PRO A 268 -13.56 14.73 -10.78
CA PRO A 268 -14.91 14.80 -10.25
C PRO A 268 -15.79 13.71 -10.88
N LYS A 269 -16.47 12.94 -10.04
CA LYS A 269 -17.44 11.94 -10.47
C LYS A 269 -18.75 12.16 -9.74
N THR A 270 -19.82 12.22 -10.51
CA THR A 270 -21.19 12.24 -10.02
C THR A 270 -21.57 10.85 -9.50
N LEU A 271 -22.02 10.77 -8.24
CA LEU A 271 -22.65 9.54 -7.75
C LEU A 271 -24.06 9.43 -8.37
N PRO A 272 -24.47 8.22 -8.82
CA PRO A 272 -25.82 7.98 -9.33
C PRO A 272 -26.88 8.08 -8.24
#